data_AF-A0A7R9WT15-F1
#
_entry.id   AF-A0A7R9WT15-F1
#
_cell.length_a   1.000
_cell.length_b   1.000
_cell.length_c   1.000
_cell.angle_alpha   90.00
_cell.angle_beta   90.00
_cell.angle_gamma   90.00
#
_symmetry.space_group_name_H-M   'P 1'
#
loop_
_entity.id
_entity.type
_entity.pdbx_description
1 polymer ?
#
loop_
_entity_poly.entity_id
_entity_poly.type
_entity_poly.pdbx_seq_one_letter_code
_entity_poly.pdbx_strand_id
1 'polypeptide(L)'
;GTGKITTLGGNITQQQSPVNLDKYTTALTDLQTKSKYWSELPANGVFISRDEHFTGNRVELLAGDDDCLQVFHLEHDDLDFRDFGTLIQLDSTLSCKTVLINVAASADGIVTIANIAKFIDPFGNTDFDFDSDVTANILWNFYNATDTVVLGDGLLGNGQFRGSVVVPFGDVNITFPGHSGRMIVAGDLCMDVAGGELYNYEFDPICPLPVPEDCPSAMNGRLGMFELDVPVAAAAMPMPLSVEHKNLRG
;
A
#
# COMPACT_ATOMS: atom_id res chain seq x y z
N GLY A 1 12.30 -3.89 16.72
CA GLY A 1 11.04 -3.98 17.49
C GLY A 1 10.89 -5.36 18.08
N THR A 2 10.20 -5.47 19.22
CA THR A 2 9.75 -6.76 19.77
C THR A 2 8.40 -7.11 19.17
N GLY A 3 8.38 -7.47 17.88
CA GLY A 3 7.14 -7.85 17.21
C GLY A 3 6.49 -9.03 17.92
N LYS A 4 5.20 -8.92 18.24
CA LYS A 4 4.43 -9.96 18.93
C LYS A 4 3.38 -10.51 17.97
N ILE A 5 3.58 -11.73 17.51
CA ILE A 5 2.54 -12.46 16.77
C ILE A 5 1.62 -13.10 17.82
N THR A 6 0.32 -12.88 17.72
CA THR A 6 -0.69 -13.61 18.50
C THR A 6 -1.70 -14.23 17.56
N THR A 7 -2.21 -15.42 17.90
CA THR A 7 -3.30 -16.04 17.15
C THR A 7 -4.44 -16.38 18.11
N LEU A 8 -5.68 -16.33 17.63
CA LEU A 8 -6.82 -16.82 18.39
C LEU A 8 -6.89 -18.35 18.24
N GLY A 9 -6.24 -19.07 19.17
CA GLY A 9 -6.33 -20.53 19.29
C GLY A 9 -5.35 -21.36 18.45
N GLY A 10 -4.34 -20.75 17.84
CA GLY A 10 -3.27 -21.43 17.10
C GLY A 10 -1.96 -21.54 17.88
N ASN A 11 -1.10 -22.50 17.49
CA ASN A 11 0.26 -22.62 18.01
C ASN A 11 1.19 -21.72 17.20
N ILE A 12 1.94 -20.84 17.88
CA ILE A 12 3.02 -20.07 17.26
C ILE A 12 4.29 -20.92 17.31
N THR A 13 4.85 -21.25 16.14
CA THR A 13 6.17 -21.87 16.08
C THR A 13 7.20 -20.77 15.94
N GLN A 14 7.85 -20.37 17.04
CA GLN A 14 8.98 -19.43 16.98
C GLN A 14 10.23 -20.16 16.49
N GLN A 15 10.90 -19.58 15.49
CA GLN A 15 12.22 -20.04 15.07
C GLN A 15 13.20 -19.77 16.23
N GLN A 16 13.88 -20.80 16.73
CA GLN A 16 14.68 -20.73 17.97
C GLN A 16 16.03 -20.01 17.82
N SER A 17 16.41 -19.61 16.61
CA SER A 17 17.65 -18.86 16.36
C SER A 17 17.34 -17.38 16.16
N PRO A 18 18.17 -16.46 16.67
CA PRO A 18 18.04 -15.04 16.34
C PRO A 18 18.05 -14.86 14.82
N VAL A 19 16.97 -14.30 14.27
CA VAL A 19 16.92 -13.94 12.86
C VAL A 19 17.82 -12.72 12.68
N ASN A 20 18.80 -12.77 11.78
CA ASN A 20 19.53 -11.56 11.39
C ASN A 20 18.56 -10.66 10.59
N LEU A 21 18.29 -9.47 11.12
CA LEU A 21 17.38 -8.49 10.52
C LEU A 21 18.11 -7.30 9.91
N ASP A 22 19.44 -7.29 9.88
CA ASP A 22 20.26 -6.13 9.49
C ASP A 22 19.92 -5.65 8.07
N LYS A 23 19.67 -6.59 7.15
CA LYS A 23 19.21 -6.30 5.79
C LYS A 23 17.90 -5.50 5.79
N TYR A 24 16.93 -5.90 6.63
CA TYR A 24 15.62 -5.25 6.73
C TYR A 24 15.69 -3.91 7.47
N THR A 25 16.57 -3.79 8.48
CA THR A 25 16.79 -2.52 9.17
C THR A 25 17.44 -1.48 8.25
N THR A 26 18.47 -1.86 7.49
CA THR A 26 19.10 -0.98 6.50
C THR A 26 18.11 -0.57 5.41
N ALA A 27 17.34 -1.55 4.92
CA ALA A 27 16.25 -1.33 3.99
C ALA A 27 15.24 -0.26 4.47
N LEU A 28 14.80 -0.34 5.72
CA LEU A 28 13.87 0.65 6.28
C LEU A 28 14.49 2.05 6.36
N THR A 29 15.77 2.18 6.72
CA THR A 29 16.48 3.47 6.73
C THR A 29 16.60 4.07 5.32
N ASP A 30 16.91 3.25 4.32
CA ASP A 30 16.92 3.67 2.92
C ASP A 30 15.54 4.15 2.48
N LEU A 31 14.49 3.41 2.86
CA LEU A 31 13.12 3.75 2.51
C LEU A 31 12.64 5.03 3.19
N GLN A 32 13.04 5.30 4.44
CA GLN A 32 12.79 6.58 5.12
C GLN A 32 13.39 7.76 4.34
N THR A 33 14.62 7.59 3.85
CA THR A 33 15.31 8.62 3.05
C THR A 33 14.63 8.83 1.70
N LYS A 34 14.31 7.74 1.01
CA LYS A 34 13.60 7.77 -0.28
C LYS A 34 12.21 8.38 -0.14
N SER A 35 11.43 7.94 0.85
CA SER A 35 10.09 8.44 1.15
C SER A 35 10.07 9.95 1.38
N LYS A 36 11.01 10.47 2.17
CA LYS A 36 11.17 11.92 2.34
C LYS A 36 11.52 12.62 1.02
N TYR A 37 12.50 12.11 0.27
CA TYR A 37 12.88 12.69 -1.01
C TYR A 37 11.71 12.72 -2.01
N TRP A 38 10.95 11.64 -2.10
CA TRP A 38 9.75 11.56 -2.95
C TRP A 38 8.68 12.58 -2.57
N SER A 39 8.56 12.92 -1.27
CA SER A 39 7.65 13.98 -0.80
C SER A 39 8.08 15.39 -1.18
N GLU A 40 9.33 15.59 -1.58
CA GLU A 40 9.87 16.89 -2.00
C GLU A 40 9.85 17.07 -3.54
N LEU A 41 9.47 16.01 -4.30
CA LEU A 41 9.34 16.11 -5.74
C LEU A 41 8.23 17.13 -6.11
N PRO A 42 8.41 17.94 -7.16
CA PRO A 42 7.36 18.85 -7.62
C PRO A 42 6.10 18.06 -7.99
N ALA A 43 4.93 18.49 -7.51
CA ALA A 43 3.67 17.95 -8.01
C ALA A 43 3.45 18.40 -9.46
N ASN A 44 3.10 17.44 -10.29
CA ASN A 44 2.63 17.64 -11.66
C ASN A 44 1.29 16.95 -11.93
N GLY A 45 0.83 16.05 -11.05
CA GLY A 45 -0.51 15.48 -11.11
C GLY A 45 -1.58 16.51 -10.68
N VAL A 46 -2.79 16.37 -11.21
CA VAL A 46 -3.94 17.20 -10.87
C VAL A 46 -4.90 16.40 -10.00
N PHE A 47 -5.16 16.86 -8.79
CA PHE A 47 -6.17 16.31 -7.89
C PHE A 47 -7.42 17.18 -7.95
N ILE A 48 -8.56 16.58 -8.31
CA ILE A 48 -9.88 17.20 -8.21
C ILE A 48 -10.53 16.69 -6.94
N SER A 49 -10.74 17.61 -6.00
CA SER A 49 -11.32 17.29 -4.70
C SER A 49 -12.81 16.98 -4.83
N ARG A 50 -13.37 16.32 -3.81
CA ARG A 50 -14.79 15.96 -3.79
C ARG A 50 -15.73 17.15 -3.85
N ASP A 51 -15.32 18.29 -3.29
CA ASP A 51 -16.12 19.50 -3.22
C ASP A 51 -16.27 20.17 -4.58
N GLU A 52 -15.40 19.81 -5.53
CA GLU A 52 -15.45 20.27 -6.92
C GLU A 52 -16.40 19.40 -7.78
N HIS A 53 -16.80 18.21 -7.31
CA HIS A 53 -17.75 17.35 -8.00
C HIS A 53 -19.19 17.58 -7.50
N PHE A 54 -20.14 17.75 -8.42
CA PHE A 54 -21.56 18.01 -8.09
C PHE A 54 -22.20 16.95 -7.18
N THR A 55 -21.77 15.70 -7.27
CA THR A 55 -22.28 14.60 -6.43
C THR A 55 -21.57 14.47 -5.09
N GLY A 56 -20.45 15.16 -4.88
CA GLY A 56 -19.65 15.14 -3.65
C GLY A 56 -18.96 13.82 -3.32
N ASN A 57 -19.17 12.75 -4.10
CA ASN A 57 -18.76 11.37 -3.76
C ASN A 57 -17.62 10.80 -4.59
N ARG A 58 -16.81 11.67 -5.17
CA ARG A 58 -15.71 11.28 -6.05
C ARG A 58 -14.52 12.20 -5.81
N VAL A 59 -13.33 11.63 -5.84
CA VAL A 59 -12.10 12.38 -6.11
C VAL A 59 -11.50 11.85 -7.41
N GLU A 60 -10.79 12.71 -8.14
CA GLU A 60 -10.19 12.35 -9.42
C GLU A 60 -8.72 12.73 -9.44
N LEU A 61 -7.88 11.79 -9.90
CA LEU A 61 -6.47 12.01 -10.14
C LEU A 61 -6.23 12.00 -11.65
N LEU A 62 -5.62 13.05 -12.18
CA LEU A 62 -5.31 13.20 -13.60
C LEU A 62 -3.82 13.47 -13.79
N ALA A 63 -3.29 13.14 -14.96
CA ALA A 63 -1.98 13.64 -15.35
C ALA A 63 -2.07 15.15 -15.61
N GLY A 64 -1.16 15.95 -15.06
CA GLY A 64 -1.09 17.38 -15.40
C GLY A 64 -0.17 17.68 -16.58
N ASP A 65 0.65 16.70 -16.99
CA ASP A 65 1.55 16.77 -18.13
C ASP A 65 1.82 15.38 -18.76
N ASP A 66 2.72 15.35 -19.74
CA ASP A 66 3.12 14.14 -20.44
C ASP A 66 4.23 13.34 -19.74
N ASP A 67 4.72 13.78 -18.56
CA ASP A 67 5.76 13.04 -17.85
C ASP A 67 5.25 11.68 -17.40
N CYS A 68 6.12 10.67 -17.40
CA CYS A 68 5.68 9.31 -17.08
C CYS A 68 5.47 9.08 -15.58
N LEU A 69 6.07 9.90 -14.73
CA LEU A 69 5.82 9.95 -13.29
C LEU A 69 4.86 11.11 -13.01
N GLN A 70 3.72 10.80 -12.40
CA GLN A 70 2.73 11.77 -11.95
C GLN A 70 2.76 11.81 -10.41
N VAL A 71 3.16 12.96 -9.87
CA VAL A 71 3.33 13.21 -8.45
C VAL A 71 2.16 14.05 -7.94
N PHE A 72 1.50 13.53 -6.91
CA PHE A 72 0.40 14.17 -6.21
C PHE A 72 0.83 14.46 -4.76
N HIS A 73 0.44 15.62 -4.24
CA HIS A 73 0.57 15.97 -2.82
C HIS A 73 -0.83 16.19 -2.26
N LEU A 74 -1.19 15.36 -1.29
CA LEU A 74 -2.47 15.43 -0.58
C LEU A 74 -2.22 15.63 0.91
N GLU A 75 -3.10 16.38 1.55
CA GLU A 75 -3.14 16.54 2.99
C GLU A 75 -4.10 15.51 3.62
N HIS A 76 -3.97 15.26 4.92
CA HIS A 76 -4.84 14.32 5.63
C HIS A 76 -6.34 14.65 5.48
N ASP A 77 -6.69 15.95 5.41
CA ASP A 77 -8.07 16.41 5.28
C ASP A 77 -8.65 16.19 3.88
N ASP A 78 -7.82 16.04 2.84
CA ASP A 78 -8.26 15.70 1.49
C ASP A 78 -8.85 14.29 1.42
N LEU A 79 -8.55 13.45 2.42
CA LEU A 79 -8.88 12.02 2.47
C LEU A 79 -9.91 11.66 3.56
N ASP A 80 -10.43 12.65 4.30
CA ASP A 80 -11.43 12.42 5.36
C ASP A 80 -12.85 12.18 4.77
N PHE A 81 -13.08 10.98 4.24
CA PHE A 81 -14.31 10.59 3.54
C PHE A 81 -15.44 10.10 4.47
N ARG A 82 -15.64 10.69 5.65
CA ARG A 82 -16.62 10.17 6.62
C ARG A 82 -18.09 10.29 6.25
N ASP A 83 -18.46 11.19 5.32
CA ASP A 83 -19.85 11.49 5.01
C ASP A 83 -20.56 10.37 4.23
N PHE A 84 -19.84 9.71 3.31
CA PHE A 84 -20.31 8.60 2.47
C PHE A 84 -19.11 7.93 1.77
N GLY A 85 -19.35 6.77 1.17
CA GLY A 85 -18.31 6.09 0.38
C GLY A 85 -17.86 6.89 -0.83
N THR A 86 -16.56 7.18 -0.89
CA THR A 86 -15.95 7.98 -1.95
C THR A 86 -15.41 7.09 -3.06
N LEU A 87 -15.62 7.50 -4.31
CA LEU A 87 -15.01 6.91 -5.49
C LEU A 87 -13.64 7.55 -5.71
N ILE A 88 -12.58 6.74 -5.78
CA ILE A 88 -11.26 7.21 -6.22
C ILE A 88 -11.11 6.87 -7.70
N GLN A 89 -11.11 7.89 -8.54
CA GLN A 89 -10.99 7.74 -9.99
C GLN A 89 -9.58 8.10 -10.45
N LEU A 90 -8.93 7.16 -11.13
CA LEU A 90 -7.74 7.44 -11.93
C LEU A 90 -8.23 7.75 -13.34
N ASP A 91 -8.02 8.99 -13.79
CA ASP A 91 -8.44 9.39 -15.13
C ASP A 91 -7.64 8.65 -16.21
N SER A 92 -8.23 8.55 -17.40
CA SER A 92 -7.62 7.96 -18.59
C SER A 92 -6.25 8.56 -18.96
N THR A 93 -5.99 9.82 -18.58
CA THR A 93 -4.68 10.47 -18.75
C THR A 93 -3.56 9.84 -17.93
N LEU A 94 -3.89 9.08 -16.87
CA LEU A 94 -2.93 8.29 -16.08
C LEU A 94 -2.64 6.92 -16.68
N SER A 95 -3.24 6.58 -17.83
CA SER A 95 -2.88 5.36 -18.54
C SER A 95 -1.40 5.36 -18.90
N CYS A 96 -0.74 4.22 -18.63
CA CYS A 96 0.70 4.04 -18.82
C CYS A 96 1.60 5.02 -18.03
N LYS A 97 1.16 5.47 -16.85
CA LYS A 97 1.95 6.33 -15.94
C LYS A 97 2.27 5.61 -14.63
N THR A 98 3.34 6.04 -13.98
CA THR A 98 3.59 5.76 -12.56
C THR A 98 2.97 6.86 -11.72
N VAL A 99 2.20 6.47 -10.70
CA VAL A 99 1.45 7.37 -9.84
C VAL A 99 2.06 7.36 -8.44
N LEU A 100 2.64 8.49 -8.03
CA LEU A 100 3.16 8.71 -6.69
C LEU A 100 2.23 9.67 -5.95
N ILE A 101 1.58 9.18 -4.89
CA ILE A 101 0.68 9.97 -4.06
C ILE A 101 1.36 10.16 -2.70
N ASN A 102 1.91 11.35 -2.49
CA ASN A 102 2.46 11.76 -1.20
C ASN A 102 1.33 12.27 -0.32
N VAL A 103 1.24 11.75 0.90
CA VAL A 103 0.19 12.12 1.84
C VAL A 103 0.82 12.66 3.12
N ALA A 104 0.50 13.91 3.43
CA ALA A 104 0.91 14.57 4.66
C ALA A 104 -0.01 14.17 5.82
N ALA A 105 0.60 13.80 6.94
CA ALA A 105 -0.08 13.53 8.19
C ALA A 105 -0.50 14.83 8.92
N SER A 106 -1.49 14.69 9.79
CA SER A 106 -1.88 15.75 10.72
C SER A 106 -0.75 16.12 11.68
N ALA A 107 -0.95 17.18 12.46
CA ALA A 107 0.00 17.59 13.51
C ALA A 107 0.28 16.48 14.55
N ASP A 108 -0.67 15.56 14.74
CA ASP A 108 -0.54 14.41 15.64
C ASP A 108 0.12 13.20 14.96
N GLY A 109 0.52 13.31 13.69
CA GLY A 109 1.16 12.24 12.93
C GLY A 109 0.19 11.17 12.43
N ILE A 110 -1.10 11.50 12.32
CA ILE A 110 -2.17 10.59 11.92
C ILE A 110 -2.64 10.91 10.50
N VAL A 111 -2.99 9.87 9.74
CA VAL A 111 -3.78 9.97 8.49
C VAL A 111 -4.94 8.99 8.58
N THR A 112 -6.15 9.42 8.22
CA THR A 112 -7.30 8.53 8.10
C THR A 112 -7.89 8.64 6.71
N ILE A 113 -8.01 7.50 6.03
CA ILE A 113 -8.76 7.38 4.78
C ILE A 113 -10.03 6.60 5.11
N ALA A 114 -11.11 7.29 5.46
CA ALA A 114 -12.21 6.68 6.21
C ALA A 114 -13.13 5.76 5.39
N ASN A 115 -13.59 6.23 4.22
CA ASN A 115 -14.61 5.53 3.42
C ASN A 115 -14.33 5.60 1.92
N ILE A 116 -13.87 4.48 1.35
CA ILE A 116 -13.67 4.32 -0.08
C ILE A 116 -14.67 3.29 -0.58
N ALA A 117 -15.64 3.73 -1.38
CA ALA A 117 -16.61 2.81 -1.99
C ALA A 117 -15.93 1.88 -3.01
N LYS A 118 -15.07 2.45 -3.87
CA LYS A 118 -14.25 1.70 -4.84
C LYS A 118 -13.22 2.60 -5.50
N PHE A 119 -12.23 1.96 -6.10
CA PHE A 119 -11.34 2.55 -7.09
C PHE A 119 -11.86 2.30 -8.51
N ILE A 120 -11.59 3.26 -9.40
CA ILE A 120 -11.84 3.17 -10.85
C ILE A 120 -10.49 3.38 -11.55
N ASP A 121 -10.06 2.42 -12.35
CA ASP A 121 -8.80 2.51 -13.09
C ASP A 121 -8.92 3.40 -14.36
N PRO A 122 -7.80 3.76 -15.02
CA PRO A 122 -7.81 4.58 -16.24
C PRO A 122 -8.60 4.00 -17.42
N PHE A 123 -9.00 2.73 -17.36
CA PHE A 123 -9.78 2.03 -18.38
C PHE A 123 -11.26 1.90 -17.99
N GLY A 124 -11.63 2.38 -16.80
CA GLY A 124 -12.97 2.33 -16.24
C GLY A 124 -13.31 1.03 -15.51
N ASN A 125 -12.35 0.13 -15.30
CA ASN A 125 -12.60 -1.10 -14.55
C ASN A 125 -12.62 -0.82 -13.04
N THR A 126 -13.32 -1.67 -12.31
CA THR A 126 -13.54 -1.54 -10.86
C THR A 126 -13.56 -2.90 -10.19
N ASP A 127 -13.56 -2.92 -8.86
CA ASP A 127 -13.73 -4.14 -8.07
C ASP A 127 -12.76 -5.24 -8.52
N PHE A 128 -13.22 -6.47 -8.80
CA PHE A 128 -12.36 -7.58 -9.24
C PHE A 128 -11.76 -7.40 -10.65
N ASP A 129 -12.33 -6.51 -11.46
CA ASP A 129 -11.86 -6.21 -12.81
C ASP A 129 -10.81 -5.08 -12.83
N PHE A 130 -10.52 -4.45 -11.67
CA PHE A 130 -9.50 -3.40 -11.58
C PHE A 130 -8.14 -3.95 -12.04
N ASP A 131 -7.52 -3.25 -12.99
CA ASP A 131 -6.30 -3.72 -13.64
C ASP A 131 -5.13 -3.88 -12.64
N SER A 132 -4.54 -5.08 -12.60
CA SER A 132 -3.40 -5.39 -11.72
C SER A 132 -2.14 -4.64 -12.10
N ASP A 133 -1.95 -4.36 -13.39
CA ASP A 133 -0.80 -3.59 -13.89
C ASP A 133 -0.94 -2.13 -13.44
N VAL A 134 -2.16 -1.59 -13.42
CA VAL A 134 -2.43 -0.27 -12.82
C VAL A 134 -2.14 -0.29 -11.32
N THR A 135 -2.53 -1.35 -10.60
CA THR A 135 -2.21 -1.50 -9.17
C THR A 135 -0.71 -1.47 -8.90
N ALA A 136 0.10 -2.14 -9.74
CA ALA A 136 1.55 -2.19 -9.62
C ALA A 136 2.24 -0.82 -9.83
N ASN A 137 1.55 0.13 -10.44
CA ASN A 137 2.04 1.46 -10.79
C ASN A 137 1.73 2.56 -9.77
N ILE A 138 0.97 2.26 -8.72
CA ILE A 138 0.54 3.24 -7.72
C ILE A 138 1.35 3.07 -6.44
N LEU A 139 1.91 4.17 -5.92
CA LEU A 139 2.52 4.24 -4.60
C LEU A 139 1.87 5.34 -3.76
N TRP A 140 1.32 4.96 -2.60
CA TRP A 140 0.93 5.84 -1.51
C TRP A 140 2.09 5.98 -0.53
N ASN A 141 2.60 7.20 -0.38
CA ASN A 141 3.75 7.54 0.43
C ASN A 141 3.31 8.44 1.61
N PHE A 142 3.09 7.84 2.78
CA PHE A 142 2.71 8.55 4.00
C PHE A 142 3.96 9.04 4.73
N TYR A 143 4.65 9.99 4.11
CA TYR A 143 6.06 10.27 4.34
C TYR A 143 6.40 10.84 5.72
N ASN A 144 5.43 11.40 6.44
CA ASN A 144 5.61 11.99 7.77
C ASN A 144 4.61 11.45 8.82
N ALA A 145 3.89 10.37 8.53
CA ALA A 145 3.01 9.73 9.51
C ALA A 145 3.86 9.01 10.58
N THR A 146 3.80 9.50 11.81
CA THR A 146 4.60 8.98 12.94
C THR A 146 3.78 8.24 13.99
N ASP A 147 2.45 8.40 13.98
CA ASP A 147 1.55 7.66 14.85
C ASP A 147 0.91 6.53 14.04
N THR A 148 -0.27 6.75 13.46
CA THR A 148 -1.03 5.70 12.77
C THR A 148 -1.61 6.19 11.45
N VAL A 149 -1.45 5.39 10.39
CA VAL A 149 -2.23 5.49 9.15
C VAL A 149 -3.41 4.53 9.23
N VAL A 150 -4.63 5.07 9.20
CA VAL A 150 -5.87 4.30 9.24
C VAL A 150 -6.43 4.18 7.83
N LEU A 151 -6.40 2.97 7.28
CA LEU A 151 -7.00 2.62 5.99
C LEU A 151 -8.39 2.02 6.26
N GLY A 152 -9.38 2.91 6.27
CA GLY A 152 -10.77 2.68 6.67
C GLY A 152 -11.12 3.39 7.98
N ASP A 153 -12.34 3.23 8.46
CA ASP A 153 -12.78 3.70 9.79
C ASP A 153 -13.97 2.85 10.31
N GLY A 154 -14.00 1.56 9.94
CA GLY A 154 -15.08 0.63 10.31
C GLY A 154 -16.47 0.92 9.67
N LEU A 155 -16.53 1.89 8.75
CA LEU A 155 -17.74 2.22 8.00
C LEU A 155 -18.11 1.10 7.00
N LEU A 156 -19.39 1.01 6.63
CA LEU A 156 -19.90 0.02 5.69
C LEU A 156 -19.84 0.53 4.24
N GLY A 157 -19.88 -0.40 3.28
CA GLY A 157 -19.89 -0.08 1.86
C GLY A 157 -18.51 0.20 1.27
N ASN A 158 -17.46 -0.19 1.99
CA ASN A 158 -16.08 -0.04 1.56
C ASN A 158 -15.66 -1.08 0.52
N GLY A 159 -14.84 -0.66 -0.44
CA GLY A 159 -14.12 -1.49 -1.40
C GLY A 159 -12.70 -1.80 -0.96
N GLN A 160 -11.95 -2.54 -1.78
CA GLN A 160 -10.53 -2.80 -1.51
C GLN A 160 -9.66 -1.58 -1.78
N PHE A 161 -8.64 -1.37 -0.94
CA PHE A 161 -7.62 -0.35 -1.15
C PHE A 161 -6.64 -0.77 -2.25
N ARG A 162 -6.30 0.13 -3.18
CA ARG A 162 -5.45 -0.16 -4.34
C ARG A 162 -4.14 0.61 -4.30
N GLY A 163 -3.06 -0.06 -4.68
CA GLY A 163 -1.72 0.51 -4.79
C GLY A 163 -0.80 0.08 -3.65
N SER A 164 0.49 0.26 -3.88
CA SER A 164 1.49 0.01 -2.86
C SER A 164 1.46 1.11 -1.79
N VAL A 165 1.81 0.77 -0.55
CA VAL A 165 1.76 1.65 0.63
C VAL A 165 3.11 1.63 1.32
N VAL A 166 3.65 2.81 1.61
CA VAL A 166 4.84 3.02 2.42
C VAL A 166 4.51 3.93 3.60
N VAL A 167 4.73 3.40 4.81
CA VAL A 167 4.61 4.13 6.09
C VAL A 167 5.95 4.01 6.83
N PRO A 168 6.87 4.97 6.65
CA PRO A 168 8.27 4.84 7.05
C PRO A 168 8.54 5.09 8.54
N PHE A 169 7.58 5.66 9.29
CA PHE A 169 7.79 6.06 10.69
C PHE A 169 6.69 5.64 11.67
N GLY A 170 5.53 5.16 11.20
CA GLY A 170 4.38 4.86 12.03
C GLY A 170 3.76 3.49 11.78
N ASP A 171 2.60 3.29 12.39
CA ASP A 171 1.79 2.09 12.32
C ASP A 171 0.74 2.18 11.20
N VAL A 172 0.18 1.04 10.82
CA VAL A 172 -0.98 0.95 9.91
C VAL A 172 -2.08 0.12 10.55
N ASN A 173 -3.30 0.66 10.54
CA ASN A 173 -4.51 -0.10 10.85
C ASN A 173 -5.43 -0.17 9.62
N ILE A 174 -5.82 -1.36 9.22
CA ILE A 174 -6.68 -1.60 8.06
C ILE A 174 -8.02 -2.13 8.52
N THR A 175 -9.07 -1.41 8.18
CA THR A 175 -10.47 -1.84 8.37
C THR A 175 -11.24 -1.96 7.05
N PHE A 176 -10.61 -1.61 5.92
CA PHE A 176 -11.11 -1.96 4.59
C PHE A 176 -11.13 -3.49 4.38
N PRO A 177 -12.08 -4.03 3.59
CA PRO A 177 -12.21 -5.48 3.37
C PRO A 177 -10.99 -6.12 2.70
N GLY A 178 -10.13 -5.34 2.04
CA GLY A 178 -8.86 -5.84 1.56
C GLY A 178 -7.94 -4.75 1.03
N HIS A 179 -6.71 -5.16 0.73
CA HIS A 179 -5.67 -4.33 0.12
C HIS A 179 -5.02 -5.10 -1.02
N SER A 180 -4.78 -4.41 -2.13
CA SER A 180 -4.02 -4.92 -3.27
C SER A 180 -2.85 -4.00 -3.57
N GLY A 181 -1.64 -4.51 -3.38
CA GLY A 181 -0.38 -3.81 -3.61
C GLY A 181 0.69 -4.28 -2.62
N ARG A 182 1.88 -3.68 -2.66
CA ARG A 182 2.91 -3.95 -1.66
C ARG A 182 2.70 -3.09 -0.43
N MET A 183 2.84 -3.63 0.77
CA MET A 183 2.74 -2.86 2.02
C MET A 183 4.06 -2.91 2.78
N ILE A 184 4.61 -1.74 3.12
CA ILE A 184 5.83 -1.61 3.91
C ILE A 184 5.55 -0.61 5.05
N VAL A 185 5.64 -1.11 6.28
CA VAL A 185 5.32 -0.37 7.50
C VAL A 185 6.51 -0.52 8.44
N ALA A 186 7.00 0.59 8.99
CA ALA A 186 8.10 0.57 9.96
C ALA A 186 7.64 0.16 11.36
N GLY A 187 6.40 0.52 11.72
CA GLY A 187 5.73 0.13 12.95
C GLY A 187 4.91 -1.16 12.81
N ASP A 188 3.84 -1.24 13.59
CA ASP A 188 2.91 -2.36 13.61
C ASP A 188 1.90 -2.28 12.44
N LEU A 189 1.56 -3.43 11.87
CA LEU A 189 0.48 -3.58 10.90
C LEU A 189 -0.65 -4.38 11.52
N CYS A 190 -1.82 -3.76 11.67
CA CYS A 190 -3.05 -4.38 12.14
C CYS A 190 -4.06 -4.47 10.99
N MET A 191 -4.70 -5.63 10.84
CA MET A 191 -5.88 -5.81 9.99
C MET A 191 -7.05 -6.21 10.88
N ASP A 192 -7.98 -5.27 11.08
CA ASP A 192 -9.12 -5.41 11.98
C ASP A 192 -10.43 -5.45 11.20
N VAL A 193 -10.56 -6.49 10.38
CA VAL A 193 -11.79 -6.75 9.63
C VAL A 193 -11.98 -8.26 9.41
N ALA A 194 -13.22 -8.72 9.58
CA ALA A 194 -13.55 -10.12 9.37
C ALA A 194 -13.48 -10.47 7.87
N GLY A 195 -12.72 -11.52 7.52
CA GLY A 195 -12.52 -11.91 6.13
C GLY A 195 -11.61 -10.98 5.34
N GLY A 196 -10.81 -10.15 6.02
CA GLY A 196 -9.84 -9.27 5.42
C GLY A 196 -8.78 -10.00 4.59
N GLU A 197 -8.46 -9.45 3.42
CA GLU A 197 -7.46 -10.01 2.51
C GLU A 197 -6.34 -9.01 2.20
N LEU A 198 -5.08 -9.48 2.26
CA LEU A 198 -3.90 -8.74 1.81
C LEU A 198 -3.31 -9.43 0.58
N TYR A 199 -3.43 -8.78 -0.57
CA TYR A 199 -2.87 -9.23 -1.83
C TYR A 199 -1.56 -8.47 -2.11
N ASN A 200 -0.44 -9.14 -1.85
CA ASN A 200 0.88 -8.55 -2.04
C ASN A 200 1.34 -8.63 -3.50
N TYR A 201 0.87 -7.68 -4.32
CA TYR A 201 1.40 -7.44 -5.66
C TYR A 201 2.73 -6.70 -5.59
N GLU A 202 3.60 -6.93 -6.58
CA GLU A 202 4.84 -6.17 -6.71
C GLU A 202 4.54 -4.72 -7.07
N PHE A 203 5.39 -3.80 -6.59
CA PHE A 203 5.44 -2.44 -7.13
C PHE A 203 6.38 -2.49 -8.33
N ASP A 204 5.80 -2.50 -9.52
CA ASP A 204 6.50 -2.57 -10.80
C ASP A 204 6.11 -1.34 -11.63
N PRO A 205 6.68 -0.17 -11.30
CA PRO A 205 6.29 1.07 -11.93
C PRO A 205 6.85 1.16 -13.36
N ILE A 206 6.02 1.61 -14.30
CA ILE A 206 6.38 1.93 -15.68
C ILE A 206 7.59 2.86 -15.75
N CYS A 207 7.65 3.83 -14.83
CA CYS A 207 8.79 4.68 -14.62
C CYS A 207 9.32 4.55 -13.19
N PRO A 208 10.60 4.19 -13.00
CA PRO A 208 11.16 4.05 -11.68
C PRO A 208 11.12 5.38 -10.93
N LEU A 209 10.81 5.33 -9.64
CA LEU A 209 10.90 6.52 -8.80
C LEU A 209 12.36 6.97 -8.68
N PRO A 210 12.63 8.30 -8.75
CA PRO A 210 13.98 8.81 -8.63
C PRO A 210 14.58 8.46 -7.26
N VAL A 211 15.88 8.21 -7.22
CA VAL A 211 16.60 7.84 -6.00
C VAL A 211 17.46 9.03 -5.56
N PRO A 212 17.42 9.44 -4.27
CA PRO A 212 18.28 10.52 -3.79
C PRO A 212 19.76 10.12 -3.86
N GLU A 213 20.63 11.07 -4.21
CA GLU A 213 22.08 10.82 -4.35
C GLU A 213 22.71 10.29 -3.05
N ASP A 214 22.23 10.77 -1.90
CA ASP A 214 22.70 10.39 -0.57
C ASP A 214 22.09 9.07 -0.06
N CYS A 215 21.38 8.32 -0.89
CA CYS A 215 20.79 7.04 -0.49
C CYS A 215 21.87 5.94 -0.43
N PRO A 216 21.98 5.16 0.67
CA PRO A 216 22.95 4.06 0.77
C PRO A 216 22.83 3.01 -0.35
N SER A 217 21.62 2.76 -0.87
CA SER A 217 21.40 1.89 -2.05
C SER A 217 21.86 2.48 -3.38
N ALA A 218 21.89 3.81 -3.53
CA ALA A 218 22.44 4.49 -4.71
C ALA A 218 23.96 4.27 -4.81
N MET A 219 24.66 4.24 -3.68
CA MET A 219 26.10 3.96 -3.63
C MET A 219 26.47 2.51 -3.99
N ASN A 220 25.51 1.58 -3.99
CA ASN A 220 25.70 0.16 -4.32
C ASN A 220 25.05 -0.25 -5.66
N GLY A 221 24.57 0.69 -6.48
CA GLY A 221 24.06 0.42 -7.83
C GLY A 221 22.71 -0.30 -7.90
N ARG A 222 21.89 -0.30 -6.84
CA ARG A 222 20.57 -0.94 -6.82
C ARG A 222 19.45 0.09 -6.87
N LEU A 223 18.74 0.15 -7.99
CA LEU A 223 17.77 1.21 -8.32
C LEU A 223 16.29 0.89 -7.98
N GLY A 224 16.00 -0.27 -7.37
CA GLY A 224 14.63 -0.65 -7.01
C GLY A 224 14.18 -0.15 -5.62
N MET A 225 12.86 -0.13 -5.40
CA MET A 225 12.27 0.06 -4.06
C MET A 225 12.74 -1.04 -3.12
N PHE A 226 12.91 -2.28 -3.60
CA PHE A 226 13.76 -3.34 -3.06
C PHE A 226 14.04 -4.40 -4.13
N GLU A 227 15.28 -4.60 -4.57
CA GLU A 227 15.67 -5.92 -5.11
C GLU A 227 15.86 -6.88 -3.93
N LEU A 228 14.81 -7.61 -3.58
CA LEU A 228 14.94 -8.79 -2.76
C LEU A 228 15.44 -9.92 -3.66
N ASP A 229 16.77 -10.07 -3.79
CA ASP A 229 17.35 -11.36 -4.16
C ASP A 229 16.96 -12.36 -3.06
N VAL A 230 15.82 -13.02 -3.24
CA VAL A 230 15.54 -14.27 -2.57
C VAL A 230 16.09 -15.33 -3.51
N PRO A 231 17.13 -16.09 -3.15
CA PRO A 231 17.43 -17.28 -3.92
C PRO A 231 16.16 -18.13 -3.88
N VAL A 232 15.64 -18.50 -5.04
CA VAL A 232 14.55 -19.46 -5.18
C VAL A 232 15.06 -20.80 -4.66
N ALA A 233 15.04 -20.98 -3.34
CA ALA A 233 15.14 -22.27 -2.72
C ALA A 233 13.77 -22.92 -2.92
N ALA A 234 13.65 -23.64 -4.05
CA ALA A 234 12.58 -24.58 -4.29
C ALA A 234 12.64 -25.68 -3.20
N ALA A 235 12.04 -25.41 -2.04
CA ALA A 235 11.71 -26.45 -1.08
C ALA A 235 10.39 -27.08 -1.51
N ALA A 236 10.48 -27.99 -2.49
CA ALA A 236 9.42 -28.95 -2.72
C ALA A 236 9.25 -29.79 -1.44
N MET A 237 8.25 -29.47 -0.62
CA MET A 237 7.80 -30.41 0.40
C MET A 237 6.85 -31.42 -0.24
N PRO A 238 7.04 -32.73 -0.03
CA PRO A 238 6.17 -33.76 -0.58
C PRO A 238 4.82 -33.73 0.13
N MET A 239 3.73 -33.64 -0.65
CA MET A 239 2.37 -33.85 -0.13
C MET A 239 2.21 -35.31 0.33
N PRO A 240 1.78 -35.57 1.57
CA PRO A 240 1.20 -36.87 1.90
C PRO A 240 -0.26 -36.88 1.44
N LEU A 241 -0.48 -37.55 0.32
CA LEU A 241 -1.78 -38.10 -0.09
C LEU A 241 -2.17 -39.22 0.89
N SER A 242 -3.23 -39.01 1.67
CA SER A 242 -4.29 -40.01 1.90
C SER A 242 -5.36 -39.45 2.86
N VAL A 243 -6.55 -39.18 2.33
CA VAL A 243 -7.78 -39.07 3.12
C VAL A 243 -8.45 -40.44 3.10
N GLU A 244 -8.45 -41.15 4.23
CA GLU A 244 -9.33 -42.31 4.43
C GLU A 244 -10.74 -41.81 4.75
N HIS A 245 -11.68 -42.08 3.84
CA HIS A 245 -13.11 -41.97 4.12
C HIS A 245 -13.54 -43.07 5.09
N LYS A 246 -13.80 -42.73 6.36
CA LYS A 246 -14.63 -43.57 7.23
C LYS A 246 -16.10 -43.32 6.90
N ASN A 247 -16.71 -44.29 6.22
CA ASN A 247 -18.15 -44.42 6.07
C ASN A 247 -18.81 -44.55 7.45
N LEU A 248 -19.63 -43.57 7.83
CA LEU A 248 -20.60 -43.70 8.91
C LEU A 248 -21.89 -44.31 8.34
N ARG A 249 -22.08 -45.61 8.58
CA ARG A 249 -23.40 -46.25 8.65
C ARG A 249 -23.40 -47.16 9.88
N GLY A 250 -24.34 -46.89 10.78
CA GLY A 250 -24.67 -47.63 11.99
C GLY A 250 -25.83 -46.91 12.66
#